data_AF-A0A2M8PA89-F1
#
_entry.id   AF-A0A2M8PA89-F1
#
_cell.length_a   1.000
_cell.length_b   1.000
_cell.length_c   1.000
_cell.angle_alpha   90.00
_cell.angle_beta   90.00
_cell.angle_gamma   90.00
#
_symmetry.space_group_name_H-M   'P 1'
#
loop_
_entity.id
_entity.type
_entity.pdbx_description
1 polymer ?
#
loop_
_entity_poly.entity_id
_entity_poly.type
_entity_poly.pdbx_seq_one_letter_code
_entity_poly.pdbx_strand_id
1 'polypeptide(L)'
;LFVPQHKYAMTFVTVLNWAIIAYLMAVSYSGAVPYYSQREPNQLILPTLHLITGALAQVLATVSLIRMWFEYRLPVALRYEPIKPPMRLTLALWLITAALGIGIYIAWYGVPLQPGPEAPALQPSPEATPQATDEPTLTAVPAATEEATATLAPSATAPLAATEEAAPAATEETSMNDDAHKAAREATKSAERATKRAEDAAKETTKDAERATKRADD
;
A
#
# COMPACT_ATOMS: atom_id res chain seq x y z
N LEU A 1 23.27 9.46 -5.21
CA LEU A 1 23.18 8.57 -6.38
C LEU A 1 22.24 7.43 -6.02
N PHE A 2 21.12 7.26 -6.73
CA PHE A 2 20.26 6.10 -6.52
C PHE A 2 20.98 4.85 -7.04
N VAL A 3 21.18 3.86 -6.16
CA VAL A 3 21.71 2.56 -6.58
C VAL A 3 20.74 1.99 -7.62
N PRO A 4 21.22 1.49 -8.78
CA PRO A 4 20.36 1.02 -9.88
C PRO A 4 19.29 0.01 -9.43
N GLN A 5 19.58 -0.77 -8.39
CA GLN A 5 18.65 -1.72 -7.77
C GLN A 5 17.36 -1.06 -7.25
N HIS A 6 17.44 0.15 -6.68
CA HIS A 6 16.28 0.85 -6.13
C HIS A 6 15.24 1.19 -7.20
N LYS A 7 15.70 1.57 -8.40
CA LYS A 7 14.84 1.88 -9.55
C LYS A 7 14.04 0.67 -9.99
N TYR A 8 14.69 -0.50 -10.09
CA TYR A 8 14.03 -1.74 -10.49
C TYR A 8 13.05 -2.22 -9.42
N ALA A 9 13.41 -2.16 -8.14
CA ALA A 9 12.52 -2.54 -7.05
C ALA A 9 11.24 -1.69 -7.02
N MET A 10 11.36 -0.36 -7.09
CA MET A 10 10.19 0.52 -7.15
C MET A 10 9.33 0.29 -8.40
N THR A 11 9.96 0.05 -9.55
CA THR A 11 9.24 -0.26 -10.80
C THR A 11 8.45 -1.57 -10.63
N PHE A 12 9.10 -2.62 -10.14
CA PHE A 12 8.50 -3.92 -9.93
C PHE A 12 7.30 -3.84 -8.97
N VAL A 13 7.48 -3.22 -7.81
CA VAL A 13 6.39 -3.05 -6.82
C VAL A 13 5.21 -2.30 -7.42
N THR A 14 5.46 -1.23 -8.20
CA THR A 14 4.40 -0.44 -8.83
C THR A 14 3.64 -1.24 -9.90
N VAL A 15 4.36 -1.99 -10.73
CA VAL A 15 3.76 -2.83 -11.80
C VAL A 15 2.99 -4.00 -11.19
N LEU A 16 3.54 -4.64 -10.16
CA LEU A 16 2.87 -5.71 -9.44
C LEU A 16 1.60 -5.19 -8.78
N ASN A 17 1.65 -4.01 -8.16
CA ASN A 17 0.46 -3.37 -7.60
C ASN A 17 -0.61 -3.07 -8.67
N TRP A 18 -0.20 -2.59 -9.85
CA TRP A 18 -1.10 -2.43 -11.00
C TRP A 18 -1.81 -3.73 -11.38
N ALA A 19 -1.05 -4.82 -11.48
CA ALA A 19 -1.59 -6.13 -11.84
C ALA A 19 -2.59 -6.65 -10.77
N ILE A 20 -2.24 -6.54 -9.49
CA ILE A 20 -3.11 -6.96 -8.38
C ILE A 20 -4.39 -6.13 -8.35
N ILE A 21 -4.30 -4.79 -8.46
CA ILE A 21 -5.48 -3.91 -8.47
C ILE A 21 -6.38 -4.23 -9.66
N ALA A 22 -5.80 -4.37 -10.87
CA ALA A 22 -6.57 -4.71 -12.07
C ALA A 22 -7.29 -6.06 -11.92
N TYR A 23 -6.59 -7.07 -11.38
CA TYR A 23 -7.16 -8.38 -11.11
C TYR A 23 -8.31 -8.32 -10.08
N LEU A 24 -8.08 -7.69 -8.93
CA LEU A 24 -9.08 -7.57 -7.87
C LEU A 24 -10.32 -6.79 -8.35
N MET A 25 -10.13 -5.73 -9.15
CA MET A 25 -11.23 -5.00 -9.75
C MET A 25 -11.99 -5.86 -10.75
N ALA A 26 -11.30 -6.59 -11.64
CA ALA A 26 -11.96 -7.47 -12.60
C ALA A 26 -12.82 -8.53 -11.92
N VAL A 27 -12.27 -9.21 -10.90
CA VAL A 27 -13.00 -10.22 -10.12
C VAL A 27 -14.18 -9.60 -9.38
N SER A 28 -13.96 -8.49 -8.66
CA SER A 28 -15.01 -7.82 -7.88
C SER A 28 -16.16 -7.34 -8.76
N TYR A 29 -15.87 -6.66 -9.88
CA TYR A 29 -16.89 -6.20 -10.82
C TYR A 29 -17.64 -7.37 -11.48
N SER A 30 -16.95 -8.47 -11.82
CA SER A 30 -17.61 -9.63 -12.44
C SER A 30 -18.72 -10.23 -11.57
N GLY A 31 -18.54 -10.21 -10.23
CA GLY A 31 -19.54 -10.70 -9.29
C GLY A 31 -20.53 -9.63 -8.79
N ALA A 32 -20.13 -8.36 -8.75
CA ALA A 32 -20.93 -7.30 -8.14
C ALA A 32 -21.99 -6.69 -9.07
N VAL A 33 -21.75 -6.64 -10.39
CA VAL A 33 -22.63 -5.97 -11.37
C VAL A 33 -24.11 -6.39 -11.26
N PRO A 34 -24.47 -7.67 -11.11
CA PRO A 34 -25.87 -8.08 -11.01
C PRO A 34 -26.60 -7.60 -9.75
N TYR A 35 -25.87 -7.26 -8.69
CA TYR A 35 -26.43 -6.96 -7.36
C TYR A 35 -26.37 -5.46 -7.00
N TYR A 36 -25.84 -4.62 -7.88
CA TYR A 36 -25.67 -3.19 -7.60
C TYR A 36 -27.00 -2.45 -7.36
N SER A 37 -28.08 -2.87 -8.02
CA SER A 37 -29.40 -2.27 -7.85
C SER A 37 -30.06 -2.57 -6.49
N GLN A 38 -29.54 -3.54 -5.75
CA GLN A 38 -30.11 -4.01 -4.49
C GLN A 38 -29.37 -3.47 -3.25
N ARG A 39 -28.27 -2.73 -3.44
CA ARG A 39 -27.48 -2.19 -2.33
C ARG A 39 -27.97 -0.81 -1.91
N GLU A 40 -28.06 -0.61 -0.59
CA GLU A 40 -28.33 0.69 -0.01
C GLU A 40 -27.21 1.69 -0.36
N PRO A 41 -27.53 2.96 -0.70
CA PRO A 41 -26.54 3.97 -1.10
C PRO A 41 -25.39 4.14 -0.08
N ASN A 42 -25.70 4.00 1.21
CA ASN A 42 -24.72 4.15 2.29
C ASN A 42 -23.63 3.06 2.28
N GLN A 43 -23.93 1.87 1.76
CA GLN A 43 -22.96 0.77 1.66
C GLN A 43 -21.90 1.01 0.58
N LEU A 44 -22.14 1.98 -0.31
CA LEU A 44 -21.24 2.32 -1.42
C LEU A 44 -20.24 3.42 -1.07
N ILE A 45 -20.42 4.13 0.04
CA ILE A 45 -19.56 5.26 0.42
C ILE A 45 -18.13 4.81 0.70
N LEU A 46 -17.93 3.81 1.56
CA LEU A 46 -16.58 3.29 1.86
C LEU A 46 -15.85 2.76 0.60
N PRO A 47 -16.47 1.88 -0.22
CA PRO A 47 -15.88 1.47 -1.49
C PRO A 47 -15.53 2.62 -2.41
N THR A 48 -16.38 3.66 -2.49
CA THR A 48 -16.12 4.83 -3.33
C THR A 48 -14.91 5.63 -2.83
N LEU A 49 -14.79 5.84 -1.52
CA LEU A 49 -13.62 6.49 -0.93
C LEU A 49 -12.34 5.67 -1.13
N HIS A 50 -12.42 4.34 -0.99
CA HIS A 50 -11.30 3.45 -1.27
C HIS A 50 -10.86 3.54 -2.73
N LEU A 51 -11.81 3.53 -3.67
CA LEU A 51 -11.55 3.67 -5.10
C LEU A 51 -10.88 5.00 -5.42
N ILE A 52 -11.42 6.12 -4.94
CA ILE A 52 -10.87 7.47 -5.22
C ILE A 52 -9.47 7.60 -4.66
N THR A 53 -9.27 7.23 -3.39
CA THR A 53 -7.94 7.33 -2.74
C THR A 53 -6.92 6.43 -3.42
N GLY A 54 -7.30 5.19 -3.75
CA GLY A 54 -6.44 4.25 -4.45
C GLY A 54 -6.08 4.71 -5.86
N ALA A 55 -7.05 5.25 -6.62
CA ALA A 55 -6.81 5.80 -7.95
C ALA A 55 -5.84 6.99 -7.91
N LEU A 56 -6.03 7.92 -6.97
CA LEU A 56 -5.10 9.05 -6.79
C LEU A 56 -3.70 8.58 -6.43
N ALA A 57 -3.59 7.61 -5.53
CA ALA A 57 -2.30 7.02 -5.16
C ALA A 57 -1.61 6.38 -6.38
N GLN A 58 -2.37 5.66 -7.21
CA GLN A 58 -1.85 4.98 -8.39
C GLN A 58 -1.38 5.95 -9.46
N VAL A 59 -2.12 7.05 -9.68
CA VAL A 59 -1.71 8.12 -10.60
C VAL A 59 -0.40 8.76 -10.11
N LEU A 60 -0.30 9.12 -8.82
CA LEU A 60 0.92 9.71 -8.27
C LEU A 60 2.12 8.74 -8.29
N ALA A 61 1.89 7.45 -8.02
CA ALA A 61 2.92 6.42 -8.15
C ALA A 61 3.42 6.30 -9.59
N THR A 62 2.50 6.30 -10.56
CA THR A 62 2.82 6.21 -11.99
C THR A 62 3.58 7.44 -12.48
N VAL A 63 3.16 8.64 -12.07
CA VAL A 63 3.87 9.90 -12.36
C VAL A 63 5.28 9.88 -11.77
N SER A 64 5.43 9.41 -10.53
CA SER A 64 6.73 9.28 -9.86
C SER A 64 7.64 8.28 -10.58
N LEU A 65 7.08 7.16 -11.04
CA LEU A 65 7.79 6.14 -11.80
C LEU A 65 8.27 6.67 -13.16
N ILE A 66 7.38 7.30 -13.93
CA ILE A 66 7.71 7.92 -15.22
C ILE A 66 8.83 8.94 -15.02
N ARG A 67 8.71 9.82 -14.03
CA ARG A 67 9.76 10.81 -13.73
C ARG A 67 11.10 10.15 -13.42
N MET A 68 11.12 9.10 -12.59
CA MET A 68 12.34 8.36 -12.26
C MET A 68 12.98 7.70 -13.49
N TRP A 69 12.16 7.29 -14.46
CA TRP A 69 12.65 6.73 -15.73
C TRP A 69 13.16 7.78 -16.71
N PHE A 70 12.55 8.96 -16.74
CA PHE A 70 12.82 10.03 -17.72
C PHE A 70 13.52 11.25 -17.12
N GLU A 71 14.20 11.13 -15.98
CA GLU A 71 14.78 12.25 -15.22
C GLU A 71 15.59 13.22 -16.10
N TYR A 72 16.37 12.71 -17.06
CA TYR A 72 17.21 13.49 -17.98
C TYR A 72 16.57 13.84 -19.33
N ARG A 73 15.35 13.36 -19.59
CA ARG A 73 14.65 13.53 -20.88
C ARG A 73 13.44 14.44 -20.79
N LEU A 74 12.95 14.74 -19.58
CA LEU A 74 11.79 15.62 -19.38
C LEU A 74 12.16 17.11 -19.54
N PRO A 75 11.35 17.90 -20.27
CA PRO A 75 11.54 19.35 -20.36
C PRO A 75 11.34 20.01 -19.00
N VAL A 76 12.01 21.15 -18.78
CA VAL A 76 12.09 21.84 -17.47
C VAL A 76 10.70 22.15 -16.89
N ALA A 77 9.70 22.44 -17.73
CA ALA A 77 8.33 22.70 -17.29
C ALA A 77 7.65 21.52 -16.57
N LEU A 78 8.09 20.28 -16.82
CA LEU A 78 7.58 19.07 -16.17
C LEU A 78 8.48 18.58 -15.02
N ARG A 79 9.56 19.28 -14.70
CA ARG A 79 10.40 18.97 -13.54
C ARG A 79 9.87 19.68 -12.29
N TYR A 80 9.00 19.00 -11.54
CA TYR A 80 8.55 19.47 -10.23
C TYR A 80 9.62 19.17 -9.16
N GLU A 81 10.44 20.14 -8.76
CA GLU A 81 11.34 20.00 -7.63
C GLU A 81 10.71 20.65 -6.39
N PRO A 82 10.67 19.99 -5.22
CA PRO A 82 11.32 18.70 -4.86
C PRO A 82 10.45 17.44 -5.11
N ILE A 83 11.09 16.28 -5.37
CA ILE A 83 10.42 14.96 -5.59
C ILE A 83 9.97 14.26 -4.30
N LYS A 84 10.53 14.63 -3.14
CA LYS A 84 10.28 13.93 -1.88
C LYS A 84 8.82 14.04 -1.39
N PRO A 85 8.14 15.21 -1.47
CA PRO A 85 6.75 15.34 -1.05
C PRO A 85 5.77 14.42 -1.79
N PRO A 86 5.73 14.35 -3.14
CA PRO A 86 4.79 13.47 -3.83
C PRO A 86 5.04 11.99 -3.52
N MET A 87 6.29 11.58 -3.29
CA MET A 87 6.62 10.22 -2.89
C MET A 87 6.05 9.88 -1.49
N ARG A 88 6.19 10.79 -0.51
CA ARG A 88 5.59 10.62 0.83
C ARG A 88 4.07 10.63 0.80
N LEU A 89 3.49 11.51 -0.03
CA LEU A 89 2.05 11.60 -0.22
C LEU A 89 1.49 10.30 -0.82
N THR A 90 2.17 9.73 -1.81
CA THR A 90 1.79 8.44 -2.42
C THR A 90 1.79 7.33 -1.38
N LEU A 91 2.83 7.26 -0.53
CA LEU A 91 2.89 6.27 0.55
C LEU A 91 1.76 6.44 1.56
N ALA A 92 1.48 7.68 1.98
CA ALA A 92 0.38 7.97 2.90
C ALA A 92 -0.98 7.58 2.29
N LEU A 93 -1.20 7.90 1.02
CA LEU A 93 -2.40 7.49 0.29
C LEU A 93 -2.54 5.97 0.23
N TRP A 94 -1.46 5.22 -0.05
CA TRP A 94 -1.50 3.75 0.00
C TRP A 94 -1.88 3.20 1.37
N LEU A 95 -1.33 3.77 2.46
CA LEU A 95 -1.70 3.34 3.81
C LEU A 95 -3.18 3.61 4.10
N ILE A 96 -3.70 4.76 3.70
CA ILE A 96 -5.13 5.10 3.82
C ILE A 96 -5.98 4.13 3.01
N THR A 97 -5.62 3.88 1.74
CA THR A 97 -6.34 2.94 0.88
C THR A 97 -6.32 1.52 1.45
N ALA A 98 -5.18 1.05 1.97
CA ALA A 98 -5.07 -0.25 2.64
C ALA A 98 -5.99 -0.33 3.87
N ALA A 99 -5.98 0.70 4.73
CA ALA A 99 -6.85 0.76 5.90
C ALA A 99 -8.34 0.76 5.51
N LEU A 100 -8.71 1.52 4.46
CA LEU A 100 -10.08 1.50 3.91
C LEU A 100 -10.45 0.11 3.36
N GLY A 101 -9.52 -0.57 2.70
CA GLY A 101 -9.73 -1.93 2.18
C GLY A 101 -10.01 -2.94 3.30
N ILE A 102 -9.23 -2.87 4.38
CA ILE A 102 -9.46 -3.67 5.59
C ILE A 102 -10.83 -3.34 6.20
N GLY A 103 -11.17 -2.05 6.30
CA GLY A 103 -12.47 -1.60 6.81
C GLY A 103 -13.65 -2.12 5.99
N ILE A 104 -13.54 -2.11 4.66
CA ILE A 104 -14.55 -2.69 3.76
C ILE A 104 -14.65 -4.20 3.97
N TYR A 105 -13.51 -4.90 4.06
CA TYR A 105 -13.51 -6.34 4.29
C TYR A 105 -14.22 -6.71 5.60
N ILE A 106 -13.92 -6.01 6.69
CA ILE A 106 -14.60 -6.20 7.97
C ILE A 106 -16.07 -5.84 7.87
N ALA A 107 -16.43 -4.75 7.19
CA ALA A 107 -17.83 -4.34 7.06
C ALA A 107 -18.68 -5.31 6.21
N TRP A 108 -18.08 -6.00 5.24
CA TRP A 108 -18.79 -6.91 4.34
C TRP A 108 -18.74 -8.38 4.76
N TYR A 109 -17.63 -8.81 5.34
CA TYR A 109 -17.37 -10.21 5.70
C TYR A 109 -17.11 -10.43 7.18
N GLY A 110 -17.03 -9.36 7.97
CA GLY A 110 -16.98 -9.47 9.42
C GLY A 110 -18.22 -10.21 9.89
N VAL A 111 -18.00 -11.38 10.48
CA VAL A 111 -19.05 -12.12 11.19
C VAL A 111 -19.65 -11.12 12.18
N PRO A 112 -20.96 -10.84 12.14
CA PRO A 112 -21.55 -10.06 13.21
C PRO A 112 -21.16 -10.78 14.50
N LEU A 113 -20.55 -10.06 15.44
CA LEU A 113 -20.43 -10.53 16.82
C LEU A 113 -21.86 -10.62 17.34
N GLN A 114 -22.57 -11.65 16.89
CA GLN A 114 -23.90 -11.96 17.33
C GLN A 114 -23.70 -12.19 18.82
N PRO A 115 -24.31 -11.38 19.70
CA PRO A 115 -24.28 -11.69 21.12
C PRO A 115 -24.73 -13.15 21.19
N GLY A 116 -23.84 -13.99 21.72
CA GLY A 116 -24.03 -15.43 21.73
C GLY A 116 -25.46 -15.72 22.17
N PRO A 117 -26.16 -16.67 21.51
CA PRO A 117 -27.59 -16.87 21.66
C PRO A 117 -27.92 -16.70 23.12
N GLU A 118 -28.67 -15.63 23.44
CA GLU A 118 -29.09 -15.32 24.79
C GLU A 118 -29.58 -16.65 25.35
N ALA A 119 -28.83 -17.20 26.32
CA ALA A 119 -28.96 -18.60 26.71
C ALA A 119 -30.45 -18.86 26.84
N PRO A 120 -31.03 -19.78 26.02
CA PRO A 120 -32.46 -19.81 25.77
C PRO A 120 -33.13 -19.71 27.12
N ALA A 121 -33.84 -18.60 27.35
CA ALA A 121 -34.51 -18.34 28.62
C ALA A 121 -35.22 -19.64 28.94
N LEU A 122 -34.82 -20.30 30.04
CA LEU A 122 -35.25 -21.65 30.41
C LEU A 122 -36.75 -21.71 30.18
N GLN A 123 -37.16 -22.27 29.04
CA GLN A 123 -38.57 -22.45 28.79
C GLN A 123 -38.98 -23.44 29.87
N PRO A 124 -39.99 -23.12 30.70
CA PRO A 124 -40.50 -24.10 31.65
C PRO A 124 -40.87 -25.33 30.82
N SER A 125 -40.15 -26.43 31.08
CA SER A 125 -40.37 -27.71 30.42
C SER A 125 -41.87 -27.99 30.45
N PRO A 126 -42.55 -28.12 29.30
CA PRO A 126 -43.93 -28.56 29.31
C PRO A 126 -43.96 -29.91 30.00
N GLU A 127 -44.77 -29.98 31.04
CA GLU A 127 -45.05 -31.17 31.82
C GLU A 127 -45.40 -32.31 30.87
N ALA A 128 -44.66 -33.42 30.98
CA ALA A 128 -44.76 -34.57 30.10
C ALA A 128 -46.20 -35.12 30.11
N THR A 129 -46.95 -34.82 29.06
CA THR A 129 -48.19 -35.55 28.76
C THR A 129 -47.78 -36.88 28.13
N PRO A 130 -48.18 -38.03 28.69
CA PRO A 130 -47.85 -39.33 28.11
C PRO A 130 -48.50 -39.48 26.73
N GLN A 131 -47.67 -39.50 25.70
CA GLN A 131 -48.10 -39.75 24.34
C GLN A 131 -48.37 -41.26 24.19
N ALA A 132 -49.62 -41.60 23.88
CA ALA A 132 -50.04 -42.96 23.59
C ALA A 132 -49.36 -43.45 22.30
N THR A 133 -48.81 -44.66 22.38
CA THR A 133 -48.25 -45.45 21.29
C THR A 133 -49.30 -45.75 20.23
N ASP A 134 -49.12 -45.23 19.02
CA ASP A 134 -49.76 -45.75 17.81
C ASP A 134 -48.73 -46.51 16.96
N GLU A 135 -49.13 -47.70 16.52
CA GLU A 135 -48.33 -48.73 15.86
C GLU A 135 -47.78 -48.31 14.48
N PRO A 136 -46.63 -48.86 14.04
CA PRO A 136 -46.10 -48.63 12.71
C PRO A 136 -46.81 -49.51 11.67
N THR A 137 -47.54 -48.88 10.73
CA THR A 137 -47.98 -49.54 9.50
C THR A 137 -46.81 -49.61 8.51
N LEU A 138 -46.29 -50.82 8.32
CA LEU A 138 -45.38 -51.19 7.24
C LEU A 138 -46.08 -51.04 5.88
N THR A 139 -45.62 -50.12 5.04
CA THR A 139 -45.86 -50.19 3.59
C THR A 139 -44.52 -50.22 2.88
N ALA A 140 -44.12 -51.43 2.47
CA ALA A 140 -43.01 -51.66 1.56
C ALA A 140 -43.51 -51.54 0.11
N VAL A 141 -42.85 -50.73 -0.71
CA VAL A 141 -42.77 -50.92 -2.16
C VAL A 141 -41.33 -50.59 -2.61
N PRO A 142 -40.72 -51.39 -3.52
CA PRO A 142 -39.28 -51.42 -3.72
C PRO A 142 -38.80 -50.69 -5.00
N ALA A 143 -37.47 -50.51 -5.03
CA ALA A 143 -36.56 -50.61 -6.17
C ALA A 143 -36.55 -49.52 -7.27
N ALA A 144 -35.37 -48.90 -7.41
CA ALA A 144 -34.64 -48.47 -8.62
C ALA A 144 -33.92 -47.14 -8.34
N THR A 145 -32.66 -46.87 -8.71
CA THR A 145 -31.57 -47.59 -9.38
C THR A 145 -30.31 -46.73 -9.15
N GLU A 146 -29.16 -47.39 -9.22
CA GLU A 146 -27.78 -46.92 -9.04
C GLU A 146 -27.28 -45.76 -9.93
N GLU A 147 -26.05 -45.33 -9.61
CA GLU A 147 -25.05 -44.54 -10.37
C GLU A 147 -24.88 -43.08 -9.90
N ALA A 148 -23.68 -42.55 -9.63
CA ALA A 148 -22.34 -43.11 -9.63
C ALA A 148 -21.45 -42.32 -8.66
N THR A 149 -20.56 -43.06 -8.03
CA THR A 149 -19.47 -42.61 -7.18
C THR A 149 -18.41 -41.88 -8.01
N ALA A 150 -18.17 -40.60 -7.73
CA ALA A 150 -16.93 -39.93 -8.12
C ALA A 150 -16.09 -39.67 -6.85
N THR A 151 -15.36 -40.70 -6.44
CA THR A 151 -14.25 -40.60 -5.48
C THR A 151 -13.13 -39.80 -6.13
N LEU A 152 -13.01 -38.52 -5.79
CA LEU A 152 -11.77 -37.78 -6.00
C LEU A 152 -10.88 -37.97 -4.77
N ALA A 153 -9.75 -38.62 -5.00
CA ALA A 153 -8.72 -38.92 -4.03
C ALA A 153 -8.20 -37.66 -3.31
N PRO A 154 -7.83 -37.76 -2.03
CA PRO A 154 -7.00 -36.74 -1.40
C PRO A 154 -5.61 -36.80 -2.04
N SER A 155 -5.26 -35.79 -2.84
CA SER A 155 -3.88 -35.57 -3.26
C SER A 155 -3.07 -35.12 -2.04
N ALA A 156 -2.40 -36.09 -1.43
CA ALA A 156 -1.34 -35.87 -0.46
C ALA A 156 -0.20 -35.09 -1.15
N THR A 157 -0.20 -33.77 -0.98
CA THR A 157 0.99 -32.96 -1.25
C THR A 157 1.85 -32.99 0.02
N ALA A 158 3.05 -33.53 -0.13
CA ALA A 158 4.04 -33.73 0.91
C ALA A 158 4.30 -32.46 1.76
N PRO A 159 4.63 -32.60 3.05
CA PRO A 159 5.22 -31.51 3.80
C PRO A 159 6.61 -31.23 3.19
N LEU A 160 6.72 -30.15 2.44
CA LEU A 160 8.02 -29.55 2.15
C LEU A 160 8.60 -29.15 3.51
N ALA A 161 9.64 -29.86 3.92
CA ALA A 161 10.52 -29.45 4.98
C ALA A 161 11.02 -28.04 4.63
N ALA A 162 10.51 -27.04 5.34
CA ALA A 162 11.10 -25.74 5.38
C ALA A 162 12.44 -25.89 6.11
N THR A 163 13.51 -25.99 5.34
CA THR A 163 14.83 -25.62 5.83
C THR A 163 14.74 -24.17 6.27
N GLU A 164 14.75 -23.97 7.59
CA GLU A 164 14.96 -22.69 8.25
C GLU A 164 16.36 -22.20 7.85
N GLU A 165 16.46 -21.57 6.69
CA GLU A 165 17.61 -20.79 6.29
C GLU A 165 17.64 -19.57 7.21
N ALA A 166 18.55 -19.66 8.19
CA ALA A 166 18.85 -18.61 9.14
C ALA A 166 19.00 -17.28 8.39
N ALA A 167 18.10 -16.34 8.71
CA ALA A 167 18.19 -14.97 8.24
C ALA A 167 19.57 -14.41 8.61
N PRO A 168 20.33 -13.83 7.66
CA PRO A 168 21.53 -13.09 8.01
C PRO A 168 21.10 -11.87 8.84
N ALA A 169 21.83 -11.66 9.93
CA ALA A 169 21.69 -10.56 10.86
C ALA A 169 21.40 -9.23 10.15
N ALA A 170 20.35 -8.55 10.61
CA ALA A 170 20.10 -7.15 10.31
C ALA A 170 21.38 -6.35 10.64
N THR A 171 22.09 -5.94 9.60
CA THR A 171 23.25 -5.06 9.73
C THR A 171 22.70 -3.66 10.01
N GLU A 172 23.07 -3.09 11.17
CA GLU A 172 22.86 -1.69 11.52
C GLU A 172 23.57 -0.77 10.51
N GLU A 173 22.97 -0.49 9.36
CA GLU A 173 23.50 0.46 8.37
C GLU A 173 22.86 1.86 8.43
N THR A 174 22.15 2.20 9.51
CA THR A 174 21.35 3.43 9.53
C THR A 174 22.03 4.63 10.20
N SER A 175 23.20 4.50 10.83
CA SER A 175 23.80 5.64 11.56
C SER A 175 24.90 6.42 10.81
N MET A 176 25.55 5.84 9.79
CA MET A 176 26.73 6.48 9.16
C MET A 176 26.42 7.46 8.03
N ASN A 177 25.19 7.49 7.52
CA ASN A 177 24.83 8.31 6.36
C ASN A 177 24.43 9.75 6.72
N ASP A 178 23.95 9.98 7.95
CA ASP A 178 23.53 11.31 8.41
C ASP A 178 24.73 12.23 8.68
N ASP A 179 25.82 11.69 9.22
CA ASP A 179 27.06 12.44 9.45
C ASP A 179 27.75 12.84 8.15
N ALA A 180 27.76 11.95 7.15
CA ALA A 180 28.30 12.24 5.83
C ALA A 180 27.52 13.38 5.13
N HIS A 181 26.19 13.36 5.23
CA HIS A 181 25.35 14.43 4.68
C HIS A 181 25.51 15.76 5.42
N LYS A 182 25.72 15.73 6.73
CA LYS A 182 26.01 16.93 7.53
C LYS A 182 27.36 17.54 7.15
N ALA A 183 28.42 16.72 7.07
CA ALA A 183 29.75 17.15 6.67
C ALA A 183 29.76 17.75 5.26
N ALA A 184 29.05 17.13 4.31
CA ALA A 184 28.93 17.66 2.95
C ALA A 184 28.27 19.04 2.92
N ARG A 185 27.21 19.26 3.70
CA ARG A 185 26.51 20.56 3.82
C ARG A 185 27.38 21.63 4.48
N GLU A 186 28.16 21.26 5.48
CA GLU A 186 29.10 22.17 6.13
C GLU A 186 30.23 22.57 5.17
N ALA A 187 30.76 21.64 4.38
CA ALA A 187 31.74 21.92 3.35
C ALA A 187 31.21 22.88 2.28
N THR A 188 29.95 22.71 1.84
CA THR A 188 29.34 23.63 0.85
C THR A 188 29.18 25.04 1.40
N LYS A 189 28.69 25.17 2.64
CA LYS A 189 28.57 26.47 3.31
C LYS A 189 29.92 27.14 3.53
N SER A 190 30.95 26.36 3.82
CA SER A 190 32.31 26.86 3.97
C SER A 190 32.86 27.40 2.65
N ALA A 191 32.68 26.66 1.55
CA ALA A 191 33.08 27.10 0.21
C ALA A 191 32.34 28.39 -0.22
N GLU A 192 31.04 28.48 0.01
CA GLU A 192 30.24 29.68 -0.29
C GLU A 192 30.74 30.91 0.48
N ARG A 193 31.07 30.75 1.77
CA ARG A 193 31.66 31.82 2.60
C ARG A 193 33.04 32.23 2.11
N ALA A 194 33.87 31.28 1.66
CA ALA A 194 35.19 31.57 1.11
C ALA A 194 35.10 32.38 -0.18
N THR A 195 34.21 31.99 -1.10
CA THR A 195 33.95 32.74 -2.34
C THR A 195 33.47 34.16 -2.05
N LYS A 196 32.52 34.33 -1.12
CA LYS A 196 32.03 35.66 -0.75
C LYS A 196 33.14 36.55 -0.18
N ARG A 197 33.99 36.00 0.71
CA ARG A 197 35.14 36.74 1.26
C ARG A 197 36.14 37.15 0.18
N ALA A 198 36.39 36.28 -0.80
CA ALA A 198 37.27 36.61 -1.92
C ALA A 198 36.69 37.73 -2.79
N GLU A 199 35.37 37.72 -3.04
CA GLU A 199 34.69 38.78 -3.78
C GLU A 199 34.73 40.13 -3.03
N ASP A 200 34.48 40.11 -1.71
CA ASP A 200 34.52 41.32 -0.88
C ASP A 200 35.95 41.91 -0.82
N ALA A 201 36.98 41.06 -0.70
CA ALA A 201 38.37 41.50 -0.75
C ALA A 201 38.75 42.11 -2.11
N ALA A 202 38.30 41.51 -3.22
CA ALA A 202 38.54 42.06 -4.55
C ALA A 202 37.91 43.45 -4.73
N LYS A 203 36.69 43.66 -4.21
CA LYS A 203 36.02 44.97 -4.22
C LYS A 203 36.78 46.00 -3.39
N GLU A 204 37.30 45.62 -2.23
CA GLU A 204 38.09 46.50 -1.37
C GLU A 204 39.39 46.93 -2.06
N THR A 205 40.14 46.00 -2.67
CA THR A 205 41.36 46.34 -3.42
C THR A 205 41.10 47.29 -4.60
N THR A 206 39.98 47.12 -5.30
CA THR A 206 39.61 47.98 -6.42
C THR A 206 39.29 49.41 -5.92
N LYS A 207 38.56 49.51 -4.81
CA LYS A 207 38.22 50.79 -4.19
C LYS A 207 39.44 51.53 -3.67
N ASP A 208 40.42 50.82 -3.11
CA ASP A 208 41.65 51.45 -2.63
C ASP A 208 42.57 51.89 -3.78
N ALA A 209 42.60 51.14 -4.89
CA ALA A 209 43.28 51.59 -6.10
C ALA A 209 42.66 52.89 -6.66
N GLU A 210 41.33 52.98 -6.72
CA GLU A 210 40.62 54.19 -7.17
C GLU A 210 40.88 55.40 -6.25
N ARG A 211 40.98 55.17 -4.93
CA ARG A 211 41.37 56.22 -3.97
C ARG A 211 42.81 56.68 -4.16
N ALA A 212 43.72 55.76 -4.49
CA ALA A 212 45.13 56.08 -4.72
C ALA A 212 45.31 56.90 -6.00
N THR A 213 44.61 56.57 -7.10
CA THR A 213 44.64 57.37 -8.33
C THR A 213 44.08 58.76 -8.09
N LYS A 214 42.96 58.89 -7.38
CA LYS A 214 42.36 60.19 -7.08
C LYS A 214 43.29 61.12 -6.27
N ARG A 215 44.07 60.56 -5.33
CA ARG A 215 45.07 61.32 -4.55
C ARG A 215 46.29 61.77 -5.35
N ALA A 216 46.57 61.15 -6.50
CA ALA A 216 47.71 61.52 -7.35
C ALA A 216 47.38 62.70 -8.28
N ASP A 217 46.09 62.94 -8.53
CA ASP A 217 45.60 64.02 -9.39
C ASP A 217 45.32 65.33 -8.63
N ASP A 218 45.28 65.30 -7.29
CA ASP A 218 45.12 66.44 -6.38
C ASP A 218 46.50 67.02 -5.96
#